data_AF-A0A936CAR1-F1
#
_entry.id   AF-A0A936CAR1-F1
#
_cell.length_a   1.000
_cell.length_b   1.000
_cell.length_c   1.000
_cell.angle_alpha   90.00
_cell.angle_beta   90.00
_cell.angle_gamma   90.00
#
_symmetry.space_group_name_H-M   'P 1'
#
loop_
_entity.id
_entity.type
_entity.pdbx_description
1 polymer ?
#
loop_
_entity_poly.entity_id
_entity_poly.type
_entity_poly.pdbx_seq_one_letter_code
_entity_poly.pdbx_strand_id
1 'polypeptide(L)'
;MQRASADSPRLLPTFESEFIGREGDLTALLRAYHQVASGRPRHVHVIAPAGLGKSRLLAEFGARCRLMRGRVVSIAALPSDRGLSFALEARLVAALGALPGAIAVAPASAAVLVRLAPTLSSRFDVTSMASAVPDDELTRSQVVRELIETVAAERMLVLMVDDLHWGDGESLAALQRVAEQLPPNLLLVTSTRPPIALGGDSSLSTRELAPLTDAHVRDMLVTLGLPADAAATALAVQAITAASAGSPLYVLQLVRQGLEDGWLRRDGERLLAVIGEDEIRLSRLDPIAGRLRELSEGDARVLLALARAGMPVGEQTLGVVVGAEVDDALERLAARGLVTPTPGGWTCAHDVIAEHVVSRSAADELRSMDAALGRELARTSTGMSEARRAARFLADGGDMGGLRDLVAQQLQTHRDAGRDVTSVAMARELVGPSLPDEQIAALVASLPMRLRIRRRTARLAAASLVFAVALMAAAASRHQVPSLIVAQHPLGSTQALTDSSLLELRPALVVEQRDGRGRLVANDGDTIDVTLRDTVSGESRTTTQTMMAGRVTFQRLLGANVQMANAVVRRRDADDSLLVRVRWGRRRRRSATSRVVSCGRRRGRAAPPLAASSSRC
;
A
#
# COMPACT_ATOMS: atom_id res chain seq x y z
N MET A 1 52.35 -11.02 19.31
CA MET A 1 51.63 -12.11 18.62
C MET A 1 50.37 -11.54 17.99
N GLN A 2 50.50 -10.97 16.79
CA GLN A 2 49.38 -10.67 15.88
C GLN A 2 49.13 -11.93 15.06
N ARG A 3 47.91 -12.47 15.10
CA ARG A 3 47.49 -13.50 14.16
C ARG A 3 47.13 -12.81 12.85
N ALA A 4 47.92 -13.09 11.82
CA ALA A 4 47.59 -12.84 10.43
C ALA A 4 46.34 -13.67 10.06
N SER A 5 45.27 -13.02 9.59
CA SER A 5 44.19 -13.72 8.87
C SER A 5 44.58 -13.79 7.40
N ALA A 6 45.00 -14.97 6.99
CA ALA A 6 45.25 -15.35 5.61
C ALA A 6 43.93 -15.57 4.86
N ASP A 7 44.00 -15.39 3.54
CA ASP A 7 43.04 -15.75 2.49
C ASP A 7 41.68 -15.03 2.47
N SER A 8 41.70 -13.79 1.96
CA SER A 8 40.60 -13.32 1.11
C SER A 8 40.59 -14.15 -0.18
N PRO A 9 39.43 -14.67 -0.64
CA PRO A 9 39.37 -15.39 -1.90
C PRO A 9 39.87 -14.48 -3.02
N ARG A 10 40.83 -14.99 -3.81
CA ARG A 10 41.33 -14.31 -5.01
C ARG A 10 40.19 -14.22 -6.00
N LEU A 11 39.42 -13.13 -5.94
CA LEU A 11 38.55 -12.69 -7.01
C LEU A 11 39.38 -12.75 -8.30
N LEU A 12 38.93 -13.52 -9.29
CA LEU A 12 39.51 -13.43 -10.64
C LEU A 12 39.53 -11.94 -10.99
N PRO A 13 40.64 -11.39 -11.49
CA PRO A 13 40.69 -9.98 -11.83
C PRO A 13 39.51 -9.68 -12.73
N THR A 14 38.68 -8.72 -12.32
CA THR A 14 37.54 -8.27 -13.10
C THR A 14 38.09 -7.95 -14.47
N PHE A 15 37.71 -8.74 -15.49
CA PHE A 15 38.05 -8.44 -16.89
C PHE A 15 37.33 -7.14 -17.28
N GLU A 16 37.80 -6.01 -16.78
CA GLU A 16 37.48 -4.71 -17.31
C GLU A 16 38.35 -4.55 -18.54
N SER A 17 37.76 -4.79 -19.71
CA SER A 17 38.42 -4.43 -20.95
C SER A 17 38.65 -2.93 -20.98
N GLU A 18 39.76 -2.51 -21.58
CA GLU A 18 39.93 -1.12 -21.99
C GLU A 18 38.76 -0.67 -22.88
N PHE A 19 38.58 0.64 -22.94
CA PHE A 19 37.54 1.26 -23.74
C PHE A 19 37.93 1.21 -25.22
N ILE A 20 37.46 0.20 -25.95
CA ILE A 20 37.91 -0.13 -27.32
C ILE A 20 36.75 -0.04 -28.32
N GLY A 21 37.02 0.52 -29.50
CA GLY A 21 36.11 0.50 -30.64
C GLY A 21 34.89 1.43 -30.49
N ARG A 22 34.99 2.40 -29.56
CA ARG A 22 33.95 3.36 -29.17
C ARG A 22 34.45 4.80 -29.17
N GLU A 23 35.65 5.03 -29.68
CA GLU A 23 36.33 6.33 -29.71
C GLU A 23 35.56 7.34 -30.57
N GLY A 24 35.01 6.88 -31.71
CA GLY A 24 34.17 7.70 -32.59
C GLY A 24 32.86 8.13 -31.93
N ASP A 25 32.18 7.19 -31.28
CA ASP A 25 30.92 7.44 -30.55
C ASP A 25 31.14 8.42 -29.39
N LEU A 26 32.22 8.21 -28.63
CA LEU A 26 32.61 9.07 -27.53
C LEU A 26 33.01 10.47 -28.00
N THR A 27 33.75 10.56 -29.12
CA THR A 27 34.09 11.85 -29.74
C THR A 27 32.83 12.62 -30.15
N ALA A 28 31.81 11.94 -30.65
CA ALA A 28 30.53 12.56 -30.97
C ALA A 28 29.80 13.11 -29.74
N LEU A 29 29.76 12.34 -28.64
CA LEU A 29 29.18 12.80 -27.37
C LEU A 29 29.95 14.01 -26.80
N LEU A 30 31.28 13.99 -26.85
CA LEU A 30 32.12 15.11 -26.43
C LEU A 30 31.92 16.35 -27.31
N ARG A 31 31.69 16.17 -28.62
CA ARG A 31 31.32 17.30 -29.50
C ARG A 31 29.98 17.92 -29.08
N ALA A 32 28.98 17.11 -28.73
CA ALA A 32 27.71 17.61 -28.24
C ALA A 32 27.89 18.37 -26.92
N TYR A 33 28.73 17.88 -26.00
CA TYR A 33 29.10 18.59 -24.77
C TYR A 33 29.67 19.99 -25.05
N HIS A 34 30.63 20.12 -25.96
CA HIS A 34 31.19 21.43 -26.31
C HIS A 34 30.16 22.36 -26.97
N GLN A 35 29.20 21.84 -27.74
CA GLN A 35 28.11 22.64 -28.30
C GLN A 35 27.20 23.20 -27.20
N VAL A 36 26.85 22.38 -26.20
CA VAL A 36 26.05 22.86 -25.05
C VAL A 36 26.83 23.87 -24.22
N ALA A 37 28.13 23.66 -24.02
CA ALA A 37 29.00 24.63 -23.36
C ALA A 37 29.07 25.98 -24.10
N SER A 38 28.83 25.98 -25.42
CA SER A 38 28.70 27.20 -26.24
C SER A 38 27.29 27.79 -26.30
N GLY A 39 26.36 27.30 -25.46
CA GLY A 39 24.98 27.82 -25.36
C GLY A 39 23.96 27.17 -26.30
N ARG A 40 24.33 26.07 -26.99
CA ARG A 40 23.43 25.36 -27.91
C ARG A 40 22.99 24.03 -27.29
N PRO A 41 21.77 23.91 -26.73
CA PRO A 41 21.33 22.66 -26.12
C PRO A 41 21.33 21.52 -27.14
N ARG A 42 21.56 20.30 -26.65
CA ARG A 42 21.67 19.10 -27.48
C ARG A 42 21.01 17.91 -26.84
N HIS A 43 20.42 17.09 -27.68
CA HIS A 43 19.98 15.76 -27.33
C HIS A 43 20.74 14.74 -28.17
N VAL A 44 21.41 13.79 -27.52
CA VAL A 44 22.02 12.64 -28.19
C VAL A 44 21.25 11.39 -27.79
N HIS A 45 20.66 10.70 -28.76
CA HIS A 45 19.94 9.46 -28.56
C HIS A 45 20.80 8.27 -29.01
N VAL A 46 21.23 7.43 -28.06
CA VAL A 46 22.06 6.26 -28.30
C VAL A 46 21.17 5.03 -28.42
N ILE A 47 21.28 4.33 -29.54
CA ILE A 47 20.50 3.13 -29.83
C ILE A 47 21.48 1.97 -29.96
N ALA A 48 21.27 0.91 -29.20
CA ALA A 48 22.01 -0.33 -29.40
C ALA A 48 21.29 -1.52 -28.79
N PRO A 49 21.39 -2.71 -29.40
CA PRO A 49 21.08 -3.97 -28.75
C PRO A 49 21.75 -4.15 -27.38
N ALA A 50 21.25 -5.11 -26.62
CA ALA A 50 21.84 -5.48 -25.34
C ALA A 50 23.27 -6.01 -25.53
N GLY A 51 24.17 -5.70 -24.60
CA GLY A 51 25.56 -6.19 -24.63
C GLY A 51 26.53 -5.41 -25.52
N LEU A 52 26.09 -4.45 -26.35
CA LEU A 52 26.99 -3.63 -27.21
C LEU A 52 27.78 -2.54 -26.46
N GLY A 53 27.64 -2.42 -25.15
CA GLY A 53 28.44 -1.49 -24.33
C GLY A 53 27.87 -0.08 -24.17
N LYS A 54 26.55 0.13 -24.33
CA LYS A 54 25.88 1.43 -24.10
C LYS A 54 26.24 2.03 -22.74
N SER A 55 26.01 1.28 -21.66
CA SER A 55 26.26 1.77 -20.30
C SER A 55 27.74 2.04 -20.05
N ARG A 56 28.67 1.31 -20.68
CA ARG A 56 30.12 1.60 -20.61
C ARG A 56 30.47 2.89 -21.36
N LEU A 57 29.92 3.12 -22.56
CA LEU A 57 30.06 4.38 -23.31
C LEU A 57 29.54 5.58 -22.50
N LEU A 58 28.36 5.43 -21.90
CA LEU A 58 27.76 6.45 -21.05
C LEU A 58 28.59 6.69 -19.78
N ALA A 59 29.07 5.65 -19.11
CA ALA A 59 29.93 5.78 -17.93
C ALA A 59 31.23 6.54 -18.25
N GLU A 60 31.93 6.16 -19.34
CA GLU A 60 33.15 6.80 -19.80
C GLU A 60 32.91 8.28 -20.19
N PHE A 61 31.85 8.54 -20.95
CA PHE A 61 31.44 9.91 -21.29
C PHE A 61 31.16 10.76 -20.04
N GLY A 62 30.38 10.21 -19.09
CA GLY A 62 30.08 10.88 -17.83
C GLY A 62 31.33 11.16 -17.00
N ALA A 63 32.31 10.25 -16.96
CA ALA A 63 33.59 10.47 -16.30
C ALA A 63 34.35 11.65 -16.93
N ARG A 64 34.45 11.71 -18.26
CA ARG A 64 35.09 12.82 -18.98
C ARG A 64 34.36 14.15 -18.76
N CYS A 65 33.03 14.15 -18.76
CA CYS A 65 32.24 15.35 -18.47
C CYS A 65 32.51 15.90 -17.06
N ARG A 66 32.64 15.03 -16.04
CA ARG A 66 32.99 15.46 -14.67
C ARG A 66 34.38 16.10 -14.63
N LEU A 67 35.36 15.54 -15.33
CA LEU A 67 36.72 16.12 -15.45
C LEU A 67 36.68 17.51 -16.10
N MET A 68 35.82 17.69 -17.11
CA MET A 68 35.57 18.99 -17.76
C MET A 68 34.64 19.91 -16.94
N ARG A 69 34.38 19.61 -15.66
CA ARG A 69 33.53 20.38 -14.74
C ARG A 69 32.06 20.48 -15.16
N GLY A 70 31.56 19.56 -15.99
CA GLY A 70 30.13 19.41 -16.23
C GLY A 70 29.40 18.83 -15.01
N ARG A 71 28.16 19.25 -14.77
CA ARG A 71 27.30 18.62 -13.76
C ARG A 71 26.65 17.40 -14.40
N VAL A 72 27.09 16.20 -14.03
CA VAL A 72 26.62 14.95 -14.63
C VAL A 72 25.62 14.27 -13.71
N VAL A 73 24.41 14.02 -14.22
CA VAL A 73 23.37 13.24 -13.56
C VAL A 73 23.09 12.04 -14.44
N SER A 74 23.28 10.84 -13.91
CA SER A 74 23.02 9.60 -14.62
C SER A 74 21.97 8.81 -13.85
N ILE A 75 20.90 8.47 -14.56
CA ILE A 75 19.84 7.59 -14.10
C ILE A 75 19.61 6.52 -15.17
N ALA A 76 19.03 5.39 -14.76
CA ALA A 76 18.58 4.33 -15.66
C ALA A 76 17.11 4.02 -15.36
N ALA A 77 16.33 3.75 -16.41
CA ALA A 77 15.05 3.08 -16.27
C ALA A 77 15.32 1.61 -15.94
N LEU A 78 14.65 1.09 -14.92
CA LEU A 78 14.90 -0.26 -14.43
C LEU A 78 13.82 -1.23 -14.93
N PRO A 79 14.16 -2.50 -15.21
CA PRO A 79 13.14 -3.53 -15.45
C PRO A 79 12.13 -3.63 -14.30
N SER A 80 12.58 -3.35 -13.07
CA SER A 80 11.74 -3.28 -11.86
C SER A 80 10.64 -2.21 -11.92
N ASP A 81 10.76 -1.23 -12.81
CA ASP A 81 9.92 -0.05 -12.89
C ASP A 81 8.88 -0.14 -14.02
N ARG A 82 9.01 -1.16 -14.88
CA ARG A 82 8.09 -1.39 -16.00
C ARG A 82 6.63 -1.46 -15.53
N GLY A 83 5.78 -0.63 -16.12
CA GLY A 83 4.36 -0.55 -15.81
C GLY A 83 4.01 0.20 -14.51
N LEU A 84 5.00 0.72 -13.78
CA LEU A 84 4.78 1.57 -12.62
C LEU A 84 4.74 3.03 -13.06
N SER A 85 3.54 3.64 -13.07
CA SER A 85 3.37 5.02 -13.48
C SER A 85 4.30 5.97 -12.71
N PHE A 86 4.98 6.84 -13.45
CA PHE A 86 5.90 7.88 -12.97
C PHE A 86 7.16 7.35 -12.27
N ALA A 87 7.53 6.08 -12.44
CA ALA A 87 8.69 5.51 -11.75
C ALA A 87 10.01 6.12 -12.24
N LEU A 88 10.16 6.29 -13.56
CA LEU A 88 11.36 6.95 -14.12
C LEU A 88 11.39 8.44 -13.74
N GLU A 89 10.26 9.14 -13.79
CA GLU A 89 10.13 10.52 -13.31
C GLU A 89 10.51 10.67 -11.83
N ALA A 90 10.04 9.77 -10.95
CA ALA A 90 10.36 9.81 -9.53
C ALA A 90 11.88 9.67 -9.29
N ARG A 91 12.56 8.79 -10.04
CA ARG A 91 14.03 8.64 -10.00
C ARG A 91 14.73 9.89 -10.49
N LEU A 92 14.25 10.47 -11.59
CA LEU A 92 14.77 11.72 -12.14
C LEU A 92 14.64 12.87 -11.13
N VAL A 93 13.47 13.02 -10.52
CA VAL A 93 13.18 14.03 -9.49
C VAL A 93 14.03 13.82 -8.26
N ALA A 94 14.19 12.59 -7.77
CA ALA A 94 15.06 12.29 -6.63
C ALA A 94 16.52 12.70 -6.91
N ALA A 95 17.03 12.38 -8.11
CA ALA A 95 18.41 12.69 -8.50
C ALA A 95 18.64 14.20 -8.69
N LEU A 96 17.74 14.89 -9.40
CA LEU A 96 17.85 16.32 -9.67
C LEU A 96 17.52 17.18 -8.44
N GLY A 97 16.51 16.79 -7.68
CA GLY A 97 16.09 17.46 -6.44
C GLY A 97 17.17 17.47 -5.36
N ALA A 98 18.14 16.56 -5.43
CA ALA A 98 19.32 16.54 -4.57
C ALA A 98 20.40 17.57 -4.95
N LEU A 99 20.28 18.29 -6.07
CA LEU A 99 21.28 19.26 -6.55
C LEU A 99 20.96 20.70 -6.10
N PRO A 100 21.97 21.55 -5.82
CA PRO A 100 21.80 22.92 -5.30
C PRO A 100 20.69 23.73 -6.00
N GLY A 101 20.71 23.79 -7.34
CA GLY A 101 19.78 24.58 -8.16
C GLY A 101 18.31 24.17 -8.07
N ALA A 102 18.01 22.96 -7.58
CA ALA A 102 16.64 22.52 -7.36
C ALA A 102 15.88 23.37 -6.35
N ILE A 103 16.57 24.12 -5.47
CA ILE A 103 15.92 25.02 -4.51
C ILE A 103 15.22 26.21 -5.18
N ALA A 104 15.56 26.53 -6.43
CA ALA A 104 14.99 27.64 -7.17
C ALA A 104 13.62 27.32 -7.79
N VAL A 105 13.13 26.07 -7.69
CA VAL A 105 11.77 25.72 -8.13
C VAL A 105 10.72 26.47 -7.32
N ALA A 106 9.60 26.79 -7.98
CA ALA A 106 8.49 27.47 -7.35
C ALA A 106 7.94 26.68 -6.15
N PRO A 107 7.47 27.35 -5.07
CA PRO A 107 6.91 26.67 -3.91
C PRO A 107 5.74 25.72 -4.23
N ALA A 108 4.92 26.05 -5.24
CA ALA A 108 3.84 25.17 -5.69
C ALA A 108 4.36 23.87 -6.32
N SER A 109 5.45 23.96 -7.08
CA SER A 109 6.13 22.84 -7.74
C SER A 109 6.80 21.91 -6.73
N ALA A 110 7.39 22.48 -5.66
CA ALA A 110 8.02 21.72 -4.58
C ALA A 110 7.09 20.67 -3.94
N ALA A 111 5.80 20.98 -3.80
CA ALA A 111 4.81 20.05 -3.26
C ALA A 111 4.60 18.81 -4.16
N VAL A 112 4.63 19.00 -5.48
CA VAL A 112 4.52 17.92 -6.47
C VAL A 112 5.80 17.08 -6.48
N LEU A 113 6.97 17.72 -6.42
CA LEU A 113 8.27 17.04 -6.37
C LEU A 113 8.40 16.13 -5.14
N VAL A 114 7.96 16.59 -3.96
CA VAL A 114 7.97 15.77 -2.73
C VAL A 114 6.98 14.61 -2.80
N ARG A 115 5.88 14.71 -3.55
CA ARG A 115 4.99 13.56 -3.80
C ARG A 115 5.67 12.49 -4.67
N LEU A 116 6.42 12.90 -5.70
CA LEU A 116 7.15 11.99 -6.58
C LEU A 116 8.37 11.37 -5.90
N ALA A 117 9.13 12.17 -5.15
CA ALA A 117 10.29 11.74 -4.40
C ALA A 117 10.21 12.23 -2.93
N PRO A 118 9.62 11.43 -2.03
CA PRO A 118 9.47 11.79 -0.61
C PRO A 118 10.79 12.08 0.12
N THR A 119 11.90 11.56 -0.39
CA THR A 119 13.26 11.84 0.10
C THR A 119 13.62 13.33 0.06
N LEU A 120 12.92 14.13 -0.76
CA LEU A 120 13.11 15.57 -0.89
C LEU A 120 12.40 16.40 0.19
N SER A 121 11.63 15.78 1.09
CA SER A 121 10.90 16.46 2.17
C SER A 121 11.79 17.21 3.16
N SER A 122 13.05 16.79 3.33
CA SER A 122 14.03 17.51 4.17
C SER A 122 14.54 18.80 3.53
N ARG A 123 14.36 18.94 2.21
CA ARG A 123 14.90 20.03 1.41
C ARG A 123 13.85 21.06 1.04
N PHE A 124 12.63 20.61 0.80
CA PHE A 124 11.50 21.47 0.49
C PHE A 124 10.56 21.52 1.70
N ASP A 125 10.33 22.71 2.26
CA ASP A 125 9.32 22.86 3.30
C ASP A 125 7.91 22.91 2.69
N VAL A 126 7.25 21.75 2.67
CA VAL A 126 5.91 21.58 2.06
C VAL A 126 4.78 21.71 3.10
N THR A 127 5.12 22.02 4.36
CA THR A 127 4.22 21.96 5.52
C THR A 127 2.95 22.83 5.39
N SER A 128 2.92 23.80 4.48
CA SER A 128 1.77 24.72 4.31
C SER A 128 1.00 24.60 2.98
N MET A 129 1.41 23.77 2.01
CA MET A 129 0.94 23.92 0.61
C MET A 129 0.40 22.65 -0.07
N ALA A 130 0.38 21.51 0.63
CA ALA A 130 0.07 20.20 0.05
C ALA A 130 -1.38 20.01 -0.48
N SER A 131 -2.30 20.94 -0.20
CA SER A 131 -3.74 20.73 -0.45
C SER A 131 -4.31 21.40 -1.70
N ALA A 132 -3.53 22.20 -2.45
CA ALA A 132 -4.09 23.08 -3.49
C ALA A 132 -3.58 22.87 -4.93
N VAL A 133 -2.56 22.04 -5.16
CA VAL A 133 -2.02 21.82 -6.52
C VAL A 133 -2.70 20.61 -7.15
N PRO A 134 -3.41 20.76 -8.29
CA PRO A 134 -3.93 19.63 -9.06
C PRO A 134 -2.80 18.64 -9.38
N ASP A 135 -3.07 17.35 -9.15
CA ASP A 135 -2.09 16.27 -9.38
C ASP A 135 -2.29 15.62 -10.76
N ASP A 136 -2.55 16.44 -11.76
CA ASP A 136 -2.71 15.99 -13.15
C ASP A 136 -1.36 15.88 -13.87
N GLU A 137 -1.35 15.11 -14.96
CA GLU A 137 -0.14 14.78 -15.74
C GLU A 137 0.55 16.01 -16.34
N LEU A 138 -0.21 17.02 -16.79
CA LEU A 138 0.34 18.22 -17.41
C LEU A 138 1.07 19.06 -16.36
N THR A 139 0.43 19.28 -15.21
CA THR A 139 1.04 19.99 -14.08
C THR A 139 2.34 19.29 -13.64
N ARG A 140 2.33 17.96 -13.53
CA ARG A 140 3.52 17.19 -13.15
C ARG A 140 4.67 17.32 -14.15
N SER A 141 4.37 17.18 -15.45
CA SER A 141 5.35 17.33 -16.51
C SER A 141 6.00 18.72 -16.51
N GLN A 142 5.20 19.76 -16.28
CA GLN A 142 5.70 21.14 -16.16
C GLN A 142 6.63 21.30 -14.96
N VAL A 143 6.28 20.71 -13.80
CA VAL A 143 7.11 20.75 -12.60
C VAL A 143 8.45 20.02 -12.81
N VAL A 144 8.45 18.86 -13.48
CA VAL A 144 9.69 18.13 -13.80
C VAL A 144 10.56 18.94 -14.76
N ARG A 145 9.95 19.58 -15.77
CA ARG A 145 10.65 20.49 -16.69
C ARG A 145 11.27 21.67 -15.95
N GLU A 146 10.53 22.33 -15.07
CA GLU A 146 11.01 23.44 -14.24
C GLU A 146 12.19 23.01 -13.36
N LEU A 147 12.14 21.81 -12.78
CA LEU A 147 13.26 21.26 -12.01
C LEU A 147 14.52 21.10 -12.88
N ILE A 148 14.39 20.59 -14.12
CA ILE A 148 15.52 20.47 -15.04
C ILE A 148 16.07 21.85 -15.41
N GLU A 149 15.19 22.80 -15.74
CA GLU A 149 15.54 24.17 -16.11
C GLU A 149 16.30 24.89 -14.99
N THR A 150 15.79 24.84 -13.76
CA THR A 150 16.42 25.46 -12.59
C THR A 150 17.79 24.86 -12.27
N VAL A 151 17.94 23.53 -12.37
CA VAL A 151 19.23 22.86 -12.18
C VAL A 151 20.23 23.20 -13.30
N ALA A 152 19.77 23.27 -14.56
CA ALA A 152 20.60 23.59 -15.72
C ALA A 152 21.00 25.08 -15.79
N ALA A 153 20.16 25.97 -15.28
CA ALA A 153 20.42 27.41 -15.22
C ALA A 153 21.56 27.76 -14.25
N GLU A 154 21.70 27.02 -13.13
CA GLU A 154 22.80 27.21 -12.19
C GLU A 154 24.14 26.76 -12.80
N ARG A 155 24.15 25.63 -13.50
CA ARG A 155 25.34 25.06 -14.13
C ARG A 155 24.93 24.08 -15.22
N MET A 156 25.68 24.09 -16.34
CA MET A 156 25.45 23.17 -17.46
C MET A 156 25.26 21.73 -16.97
N LEU A 157 24.10 21.17 -17.31
CA LEU A 157 23.64 19.86 -16.89
C LEU A 157 23.83 18.88 -18.03
N VAL A 158 24.55 17.79 -17.75
CA VAL A 158 24.60 16.59 -18.58
C VAL A 158 23.68 15.57 -17.93
N LEU A 159 22.46 15.46 -18.46
CA LEU A 159 21.45 14.53 -17.99
C LEU A 159 21.47 13.27 -18.85
N MET A 160 21.83 12.15 -18.25
CA MET A 160 21.96 10.86 -18.90
C MET A 160 20.85 9.93 -18.41
N VAL A 161 20.01 9.44 -19.31
CA VAL A 161 18.91 8.51 -19.02
C VAL A 161 19.11 7.22 -19.80
N ASP A 162 19.59 6.19 -19.12
CA ASP A 162 19.88 4.88 -19.71
C ASP A 162 18.64 3.99 -19.79
N ASP A 163 18.64 3.09 -20.79
CA ASP A 163 17.66 2.02 -20.99
C ASP A 163 16.18 2.43 -21.01
N LEU A 164 15.84 3.50 -21.73
CA LEU A 164 14.47 4.06 -21.84
C LEU A 164 13.37 3.06 -22.21
N HIS A 165 13.70 1.96 -22.89
CA HIS A 165 12.77 0.87 -23.18
C HIS A 165 12.12 0.23 -21.94
N TRP A 166 12.70 0.42 -20.75
CA TRP A 166 12.08 0.02 -19.49
C TRP A 166 11.19 1.09 -18.84
N GLY A 167 11.23 2.33 -19.35
CA GLY A 167 10.46 3.46 -18.81
C GLY A 167 8.95 3.27 -18.95
N ASP A 168 8.20 3.79 -17.96
CA ASP A 168 6.75 3.89 -18.03
C ASP A 168 6.30 4.97 -19.03
N GLY A 169 5.11 4.78 -19.62
CA GLY A 169 4.63 5.61 -20.72
C GLY A 169 4.46 7.07 -20.32
N GLU A 170 4.00 7.32 -19.10
CA GLU A 170 3.82 8.64 -18.53
C GLU A 170 5.17 9.38 -18.39
N SER A 171 6.18 8.71 -17.82
CA SER A 171 7.52 9.29 -17.70
C SER A 171 8.19 9.55 -19.05
N LEU A 172 7.99 8.65 -20.03
CA LEU A 172 8.49 8.86 -21.40
C LEU A 172 7.80 10.05 -22.07
N ALA A 173 6.50 10.25 -21.84
CA ALA A 173 5.78 11.42 -22.35
C ALA A 173 6.27 12.74 -21.74
N ALA A 174 6.58 12.77 -20.44
CA ALA A 174 7.19 13.94 -19.82
C ALA A 174 8.60 14.20 -20.34
N LEU A 175 9.43 13.16 -20.50
CA LEU A 175 10.77 13.29 -21.08
C LEU A 175 10.72 13.76 -22.53
N GLN A 176 9.74 13.31 -23.32
CA GLN A 176 9.50 13.76 -24.68
C GLN A 176 9.26 15.28 -24.73
N ARG A 177 8.42 15.81 -23.85
CA ARG A 177 8.14 17.26 -23.77
C ARG A 177 9.41 18.07 -23.47
N VAL A 178 10.32 17.53 -22.67
CA VAL A 178 11.64 18.16 -22.41
C VAL A 178 12.54 18.08 -23.66
N ALA A 179 12.53 16.94 -24.34
CA ALA A 179 13.36 16.72 -25.53
C ALA A 179 12.90 17.53 -26.75
N GLU A 180 11.60 17.85 -26.86
CA GLU A 180 11.03 18.75 -27.88
C GLU A 180 11.47 20.20 -27.69
N GLN A 181 11.67 20.63 -26.45
CA GLN A 181 12.08 21.99 -26.09
C GLN A 181 13.15 21.94 -25.00
N LEU A 182 14.39 21.63 -25.41
CA LEU A 182 15.49 21.50 -24.47
C LEU A 182 15.79 22.83 -23.75
N PRO A 183 15.87 22.81 -22.40
CA PRO A 183 16.38 23.92 -21.63
C PRO A 183 17.74 24.42 -22.10
N PRO A 184 18.03 25.73 -21.99
CA PRO A 184 19.38 26.22 -22.20
C PRO A 184 20.36 25.53 -21.25
N ASN A 185 21.59 25.28 -21.69
CA ASN A 185 22.63 24.60 -20.94
C ASN A 185 22.33 23.12 -20.57
N LEU A 186 21.37 22.47 -21.25
CA LEU A 186 21.13 21.03 -21.12
C LEU A 186 21.80 20.26 -22.26
N LEU A 187 22.60 19.25 -21.87
CA LEU A 187 22.91 18.10 -22.70
C LEU A 187 22.09 16.92 -22.21
N LEU A 188 21.07 16.54 -22.98
CA LEU A 188 20.31 15.33 -22.75
C LEU A 188 20.98 14.18 -23.51
N VAL A 189 21.31 13.09 -22.83
CA VAL A 189 21.78 11.86 -23.47
C VAL A 189 20.84 10.75 -23.06
N THR A 190 20.17 10.12 -24.02
CA THR A 190 19.26 9.01 -23.72
C THR A 190 19.71 7.75 -24.42
N SER A 191 19.43 6.60 -23.83
CA SER A 191 19.79 5.30 -24.40
C SER A 191 18.57 4.39 -24.49
N THR A 192 18.51 3.58 -25.54
CA THR A 192 17.45 2.57 -25.72
C THR A 192 17.96 1.36 -26.52
N ARG A 193 17.17 0.28 -26.50
CA ARG A 193 17.41 -0.92 -27.30
C ARG A 193 16.59 -0.91 -28.61
N PRO A 194 15.25 -1.08 -28.60
CA PRO A 194 14.47 -0.70 -29.76
C PRO A 194 14.46 0.83 -29.87
N PRO A 195 14.53 1.39 -31.08
CA PRO A 195 14.35 2.82 -31.29
C PRO A 195 13.02 3.29 -30.67
N ILE A 196 13.10 4.31 -29.82
CA ILE A 196 11.93 5.03 -29.30
C ILE A 196 12.07 6.45 -29.85
N ALA A 197 11.02 6.95 -30.49
CA ALA A 197 11.01 8.33 -30.93
C ALA A 197 11.06 9.24 -29.70
N LEU A 198 12.17 9.95 -29.52
CA LEU A 198 12.35 10.91 -28.45
C LEU A 198 13.05 12.18 -28.99
N GLY A 199 12.44 13.35 -28.81
CA GLY A 199 12.98 14.66 -29.17
C GLY A 199 12.33 15.34 -30.37
N GLY A 200 12.91 16.49 -30.75
CA GLY A 200 12.54 17.28 -31.94
C GLY A 200 13.70 17.45 -32.93
N ASP A 201 13.39 17.82 -34.18
CA ASP A 201 14.32 17.64 -35.32
C ASP A 201 15.64 18.44 -35.25
N SER A 202 15.68 19.62 -34.65
CA SER A 202 16.82 20.54 -34.81
C SER A 202 17.97 20.37 -33.82
N SER A 203 17.75 19.67 -32.70
CA SER A 203 18.74 19.51 -31.61
C SER A 203 19.06 18.05 -31.27
N LEU A 204 18.31 17.12 -31.86
CA LEU A 204 18.49 15.67 -31.74
C LEU A 204 19.60 15.18 -32.67
N SER A 205 20.44 14.28 -32.15
CA SER A 205 21.34 13.47 -32.96
C SER A 205 21.28 12.02 -32.51
N THR A 206 21.09 11.10 -33.44
CA THR A 206 21.00 9.66 -33.14
C THR A 206 22.35 8.99 -33.34
N ARG A 207 22.68 8.04 -32.46
CA ARG A 207 23.91 7.24 -32.48
C ARG A 207 23.57 5.77 -32.35
N GLU A 208 23.65 5.05 -33.46
CA GLU A 208 23.53 3.60 -33.47
C GLU A 208 24.88 2.97 -33.22
N LEU A 209 25.02 2.20 -32.14
CA LEU A 209 26.28 1.54 -31.84
C LEU A 209 26.41 0.28 -32.70
N ALA A 210 27.40 0.28 -33.59
CA ALA A 210 27.76 -0.90 -34.36
C ALA A 210 28.40 -1.99 -33.47
N PRO A 211 28.30 -3.28 -33.84
CA PRO A 211 29.12 -4.33 -33.24
C PRO A 211 30.63 -4.04 -33.40
N LEU A 212 31.44 -4.64 -32.55
CA LEU A 212 32.90 -4.58 -32.66
C LEU A 212 33.36 -5.30 -33.94
N THR A 213 34.37 -4.72 -34.59
CA THR A 213 35.03 -5.32 -35.75
C THR A 213 36.09 -6.32 -35.29
N ASP A 214 36.61 -7.14 -36.20
CA ASP A 214 37.73 -8.04 -35.90
C ASP A 214 38.96 -7.31 -35.35
N ALA A 215 39.21 -6.08 -35.82
CA ALA A 215 40.29 -5.25 -35.30
C ALA A 215 40.03 -4.87 -33.83
N HIS A 216 38.82 -4.42 -33.50
CA HIS A 216 38.46 -4.10 -32.12
C HIS A 216 38.47 -5.34 -31.21
N VAL A 217 38.00 -6.49 -31.69
CA VAL A 217 38.06 -7.75 -30.93
C VAL A 217 39.50 -8.17 -30.70
N ARG A 218 40.38 -8.05 -31.71
CA ARG A 218 41.82 -8.28 -31.55
C ARG A 218 42.40 -7.39 -30.47
N ASP A 219 42.20 -6.08 -30.55
CA ASP A 219 42.73 -5.13 -29.57
C ASP A 219 42.24 -5.48 -28.17
N MET A 220 40.97 -5.84 -28.03
CA MET A 220 40.38 -6.29 -26.78
C MET A 220 41.07 -7.54 -26.24
N LEU A 221 41.26 -8.57 -27.05
CA LEU A 221 41.95 -9.80 -26.63
C LEU A 221 43.41 -9.55 -26.27
N VAL A 222 44.08 -8.66 -27.00
CA VAL A 222 45.47 -8.26 -26.71
C VAL A 222 45.57 -7.56 -25.36
N THR A 223 44.68 -6.63 -25.05
CA THR A 223 44.58 -5.99 -23.72
C THR A 223 44.32 -7.02 -22.62
N LEU A 224 43.56 -8.08 -22.90
CA LEU A 224 43.32 -9.16 -21.95
C LEU A 224 44.53 -10.10 -21.77
N GLY A 225 45.59 -9.95 -22.58
CA GLY A 225 46.85 -10.67 -22.45
C GLY A 225 47.19 -11.60 -23.63
N LEU A 226 46.38 -11.65 -24.69
CA LEU A 226 46.65 -12.49 -25.86
C LEU A 226 47.81 -11.87 -26.68
N PRO A 227 48.83 -12.65 -27.12
CA PRO A 227 49.97 -12.10 -27.85
C PRO A 227 49.55 -11.60 -29.25
N ALA A 228 49.83 -10.34 -29.57
CA ALA A 228 49.38 -9.69 -30.82
C ALA A 228 49.85 -10.39 -32.11
N ASP A 229 51.08 -10.94 -32.10
CA ASP A 229 51.74 -11.47 -33.31
C ASP A 229 51.66 -12.99 -33.46
N ALA A 230 50.87 -13.68 -32.62
CA ALA A 230 50.73 -15.14 -32.71
C ALA A 230 49.69 -15.55 -33.76
N ALA A 231 49.99 -16.56 -34.59
CA ALA A 231 49.02 -17.14 -35.53
C ALA A 231 47.74 -17.64 -34.83
N ALA A 232 47.87 -18.19 -33.62
CA ALA A 232 46.75 -18.60 -32.77
C ALA A 232 45.83 -17.43 -32.37
N THR A 233 46.35 -16.20 -32.28
CA THR A 233 45.55 -15.00 -31.99
C THR A 233 44.62 -14.65 -33.15
N ALA A 234 45.07 -14.80 -34.39
CA ALA A 234 44.22 -14.53 -35.56
C ALA A 234 43.03 -15.50 -35.63
N LEU A 235 43.27 -16.79 -35.37
CA LEU A 235 42.22 -17.81 -35.29
C LEU A 235 41.27 -17.55 -34.12
N ALA A 236 41.82 -17.20 -32.94
CA ALA A 236 41.02 -16.82 -31.77
C ALA A 236 40.08 -15.64 -32.07
N VAL A 237 40.60 -14.59 -32.70
CA VAL A 237 39.83 -13.40 -33.09
C VAL A 237 38.69 -13.78 -34.01
N GLN A 238 38.97 -14.53 -35.09
CA GLN A 238 37.93 -14.94 -36.05
C GLN A 238 36.83 -15.77 -35.38
N ALA A 239 37.22 -16.79 -34.61
CA ALA A 239 36.27 -17.65 -33.92
C ALA A 239 35.42 -16.89 -32.89
N ILE A 240 36.05 -16.02 -32.09
CA ILE A 240 35.38 -15.23 -31.05
C ILE A 240 34.49 -14.14 -31.68
N THR A 241 34.92 -13.44 -32.72
CA THR A 241 34.07 -12.45 -33.40
C THR A 241 32.85 -13.13 -34.00
N ALA A 242 33.03 -14.27 -34.70
CA ALA A 242 31.94 -15.00 -35.33
C ALA A 242 30.91 -15.49 -34.28
N ALA A 243 31.38 -16.06 -33.17
CA ALA A 243 30.50 -16.55 -32.10
C ALA A 243 29.82 -15.43 -31.29
N SER A 244 30.50 -14.29 -31.10
CA SER A 244 29.96 -13.15 -30.35
C SER A 244 29.13 -12.18 -31.21
N ALA A 245 29.16 -12.33 -32.54
CA ALA A 245 28.70 -11.33 -33.50
C ALA A 245 29.24 -9.91 -33.20
N GLY A 246 30.47 -9.81 -32.68
CA GLY A 246 31.09 -8.55 -32.29
C GLY A 246 30.49 -7.90 -31.03
N SER A 247 29.70 -8.60 -30.23
CA SER A 247 29.18 -8.07 -28.97
C SER A 247 30.25 -8.10 -27.87
N PRO A 248 30.70 -6.95 -27.33
CA PRO A 248 31.72 -6.89 -26.28
C PRO A 248 31.41 -7.79 -25.07
N LEU A 249 30.13 -7.85 -24.67
CA LEU A 249 29.69 -8.74 -23.60
C LEU A 249 29.99 -10.20 -23.94
N TYR A 250 29.58 -10.67 -25.12
CA TYR A 250 29.78 -12.06 -25.53
C TYR A 250 31.25 -12.39 -25.75
N VAL A 251 32.06 -11.44 -26.26
CA VAL A 251 33.52 -11.60 -26.34
C VAL A 251 34.09 -11.90 -24.94
N LEU A 252 33.73 -11.11 -23.92
CA LEU A 252 34.19 -11.36 -22.54
C LEU A 252 33.68 -12.68 -21.99
N GLN A 253 32.43 -13.06 -22.29
CA GLN A 253 31.87 -14.34 -21.84
C GLN A 253 32.61 -15.52 -22.48
N LEU A 254 32.94 -15.46 -23.77
CA LEU A 254 33.70 -16.49 -24.46
C LEU A 254 35.12 -16.61 -23.92
N VAL A 255 35.79 -15.49 -23.64
CA VAL A 255 37.13 -15.50 -23.02
C VAL A 255 37.10 -16.16 -21.64
N ARG A 256 36.12 -15.82 -20.80
CA ARG A 256 35.94 -16.43 -19.48
C ARG A 256 35.64 -17.92 -19.59
N GLN A 257 34.73 -18.30 -20.47
CA GLN A 257 34.40 -19.69 -20.72
C GLN A 257 35.65 -20.45 -21.20
N GLY A 258 36.48 -19.86 -22.05
CA GLY A 258 37.70 -20.53 -22.49
C GLY A 258 38.73 -20.76 -21.42
N LEU A 259 38.79 -19.88 -20.43
CA LEU A 259 39.62 -20.10 -19.24
C LEU A 259 39.05 -21.20 -18.34
N GLU A 260 37.73 -21.30 -18.24
CA GLU A 260 37.02 -22.36 -17.49
C GLU A 260 37.20 -23.73 -18.18
N ASP A 261 37.01 -23.80 -19.50
CA ASP A 261 37.10 -25.01 -20.32
C ASP A 261 38.55 -25.42 -20.65
N GLY A 262 39.52 -24.53 -20.42
CA GLY A 262 40.95 -24.76 -20.62
C GLY A 262 41.47 -24.58 -22.06
N TRP A 263 40.65 -24.14 -23.01
CA TRP A 263 41.09 -23.80 -24.37
C TRP A 263 41.72 -22.39 -24.46
N LEU A 264 41.52 -21.55 -23.44
CA LEU A 264 42.40 -20.43 -23.09
C LEU A 264 43.09 -20.76 -21.78
N ARG A 265 44.39 -20.48 -21.69
CA ARG A 265 45.17 -20.67 -20.47
C ARG A 265 45.86 -19.38 -20.08
N ARG A 266 45.89 -19.10 -18.78
CA ARG A 266 46.65 -17.97 -18.26
C ARG A 266 48.07 -18.42 -17.93
N ASP A 267 49.05 -17.70 -18.45
CA ASP A 267 50.48 -17.86 -18.17
C ASP A 267 51.04 -16.50 -17.69
N GLY A 268 51.06 -16.30 -16.38
CA GLY A 268 51.31 -15.00 -15.77
C GLY A 268 50.24 -13.98 -16.17
N GLU A 269 50.66 -12.86 -16.78
CA GLU A 269 49.76 -11.84 -17.35
C GLU A 269 49.29 -12.16 -18.77
N ARG A 270 49.85 -13.20 -19.40
CA ARG A 270 49.53 -13.56 -20.79
C ARG A 270 48.41 -14.59 -20.84
N LEU A 271 47.67 -14.54 -21.94
CA LEU A 271 46.73 -15.56 -22.35
C LEU A 271 47.34 -16.37 -23.50
N LEU A 272 47.26 -17.69 -23.39
CA LEU A 272 47.67 -18.63 -24.41
C LEU A 272 46.43 -19.32 -24.95
N ALA A 273 46.19 -19.17 -26.25
CA ALA A 273 45.10 -19.86 -26.93
C ALA A 273 45.58 -21.26 -27.36
N VAL A 274 44.93 -22.30 -26.82
CA VAL A 274 45.17 -23.70 -27.18
C VAL A 274 44.06 -24.11 -28.14
N ILE A 275 44.11 -23.57 -29.35
CA ILE A 275 43.08 -23.81 -30.37
C ILE A 275 43.49 -25.05 -31.17
N GLY A 276 42.79 -26.17 -30.94
CA GLY A 276 42.77 -27.31 -31.87
C GLY A 276 41.77 -27.11 -33.02
N GLU A 277 41.50 -28.13 -33.84
CA GLU A 277 40.54 -28.07 -34.97
C GLU A 277 39.05 -27.84 -34.58
N ASP A 278 38.75 -27.50 -33.33
CA ASP A 278 37.39 -27.28 -32.80
C ASP A 278 36.83 -25.86 -33.11
N GLU A 279 37.14 -25.28 -34.29
CA GLU A 279 36.48 -24.06 -34.83
C GLU A 279 34.93 -24.19 -34.86
N ILE A 280 34.45 -25.43 -34.94
CA ILE A 280 33.03 -25.80 -35.02
C ILE A 280 32.31 -25.74 -33.67
N ARG A 281 33.03 -25.75 -32.53
CA ARG A 281 32.39 -25.72 -31.19
C ARG A 281 31.98 -24.30 -30.77
N LEU A 282 32.79 -23.28 -31.06
CA LEU A 282 32.55 -21.90 -30.63
C LEU A 282 31.38 -21.24 -31.37
N SER A 283 31.19 -21.58 -32.65
CA SER A 283 30.15 -20.99 -33.51
C SER A 283 28.70 -21.44 -33.19
N ARG A 284 28.51 -22.41 -32.28
CA ARG A 284 27.19 -22.99 -31.95
C ARG A 284 26.80 -22.88 -30.48
N LEU A 285 27.65 -22.31 -29.63
CA LEU A 285 27.39 -22.22 -28.20
C LEU A 285 26.89 -20.84 -27.83
N ASP A 286 25.79 -20.79 -27.08
CA ASP A 286 25.44 -19.62 -26.28
C ASP A 286 26.30 -19.70 -24.99
N PRO A 287 27.34 -18.84 -24.86
CA PRO A 287 28.28 -18.94 -23.75
C PRO A 287 27.63 -18.62 -22.40
N ILE A 288 26.54 -17.83 -22.40
CA ILE A 288 25.79 -17.55 -21.18
C ILE A 288 25.02 -18.80 -20.78
N ALA A 289 24.27 -19.42 -21.71
CA ALA A 289 23.51 -20.63 -21.42
C ALA A 289 24.38 -21.83 -21.01
N GLY A 290 25.63 -21.93 -21.50
CA GLY A 290 26.60 -22.93 -21.02
C GLY A 290 26.87 -22.78 -19.53
N ARG A 291 27.29 -21.58 -19.12
CA ARG A 291 27.67 -21.28 -17.73
C ARG A 291 26.50 -21.37 -16.76
N LEU A 292 25.30 -20.99 -17.21
CA LEU A 292 24.07 -21.11 -16.41
C LEU A 292 23.70 -22.57 -16.10
N ARG A 293 24.02 -23.53 -16.99
CA ARG A 293 23.71 -24.97 -16.77
C ARG A 293 24.55 -25.62 -15.67
N GLU A 294 25.71 -25.05 -15.38
CA GLU A 294 26.65 -25.58 -14.38
C GLU A 294 26.41 -25.01 -12.98
N LEU A 295 25.46 -24.09 -12.83
CA LEU A 295 25.13 -23.53 -11.53
C LEU A 295 24.51 -24.58 -10.63
N SER A 296 24.89 -24.56 -9.35
CA SER A 296 24.16 -25.28 -8.32
C SER A 296 22.72 -24.74 -8.23
N GLU A 297 21.80 -25.54 -7.70
CA GLU A 297 20.40 -25.11 -7.52
C GLU A 297 20.30 -23.84 -6.65
N GLY A 298 21.14 -23.73 -5.61
CA GLY A 298 21.22 -22.54 -4.76
C GLY A 298 21.70 -21.29 -5.52
N ASP A 299 22.78 -21.41 -6.29
CA ASP A 299 23.32 -20.29 -7.06
C ASP A 299 22.34 -19.84 -8.16
N ALA A 300 21.70 -20.80 -8.83
CA ALA A 300 20.68 -20.52 -9.84
C ALA A 300 19.47 -19.78 -9.24
N ARG A 301 19.03 -20.16 -8.04
CA ARG A 301 17.91 -19.52 -7.33
C ARG A 301 18.23 -18.09 -6.90
N VAL A 302 19.44 -17.82 -6.41
CA VAL A 302 19.91 -16.45 -6.09
C VAL A 302 19.97 -15.59 -7.36
N LEU A 303 20.54 -16.12 -8.44
CA LEU A 303 20.62 -15.41 -9.71
C LEU A 303 19.23 -15.14 -10.31
N LEU A 304 18.30 -16.09 -10.18
CA LEU A 304 16.90 -15.90 -10.58
C LEU A 304 16.22 -14.80 -9.76
N ALA A 305 16.42 -14.77 -8.44
CA ALA A 305 15.86 -13.71 -7.60
C ALA A 305 16.33 -12.31 -8.05
N LEU A 306 17.62 -12.16 -8.33
CA LEU A 306 18.19 -10.91 -8.87
C LEU A 306 17.66 -10.58 -10.27
N ALA A 307 17.57 -11.58 -11.14
CA ALA A 307 17.06 -11.41 -12.50
C ALA A 307 15.59 -10.97 -12.51
N ARG A 308 14.76 -11.54 -11.62
CA ARG A 308 13.36 -11.13 -11.44
C ARG A 308 13.23 -9.77 -10.81
N ALA A 309 14.03 -9.48 -9.79
CA ALA A 309 14.00 -8.19 -9.12
C ALA A 309 14.27 -7.03 -10.09
N GLY A 310 15.24 -7.19 -11.00
CA GLY A 310 15.55 -6.18 -12.02
C GLY A 310 16.03 -4.84 -11.42
N MET A 311 16.56 -4.88 -10.20
CA MET A 311 17.08 -3.75 -9.43
C MET A 311 18.14 -4.27 -8.43
N PRO A 312 18.95 -3.39 -7.81
CA PRO A 312 19.76 -3.76 -6.67
C PRO A 312 18.92 -4.31 -5.51
N VAL A 313 19.36 -5.43 -4.92
CA VAL A 313 18.69 -6.07 -3.79
C VAL A 313 19.72 -6.38 -2.69
N GLY A 314 19.42 -6.00 -1.44
CA GLY A 314 20.28 -6.30 -0.30
C GLY A 314 20.33 -7.80 0.05
N GLU A 315 21.44 -8.23 0.63
CA GLU A 315 21.69 -9.64 1.03
C GLU A 315 20.60 -10.19 1.95
N GLN A 316 20.15 -9.40 2.93
CA GLN A 316 19.09 -9.80 3.84
C GLN A 316 17.78 -10.10 3.11
N THR A 317 17.37 -9.24 2.17
CA THR A 317 16.16 -9.45 1.35
C THR A 317 16.32 -10.68 0.46
N LEU A 318 17.49 -10.87 -0.16
CA LEU A 318 17.77 -12.07 -0.97
C LEU A 318 17.68 -13.35 -0.15
N GLY A 319 18.25 -13.37 1.06
CA GLY A 319 18.20 -14.53 1.94
C GLY A 319 16.79 -14.93 2.32
N VAL A 320 15.92 -13.95 2.61
CA VAL A 320 14.49 -14.21 2.89
C VAL A 320 13.75 -14.72 1.66
N VAL A 321 13.97 -14.12 0.49
CA VAL A 321 13.29 -14.47 -0.76
C VAL A 321 13.69 -15.86 -1.24
N VAL A 322 14.99 -16.17 -1.20
CA VAL A 322 15.54 -17.46 -1.61
C VAL A 322 15.21 -18.54 -0.57
N GLY A 323 15.18 -18.16 0.71
CA GLY A 323 14.93 -19.05 1.85
C GLY A 323 16.20 -19.73 2.38
N ALA A 324 17.38 -19.14 2.15
CA ALA A 324 18.68 -19.68 2.54
C ALA A 324 19.71 -18.55 2.74
N GLU A 325 20.86 -18.85 3.34
CA GLU A 325 22.01 -17.93 3.35
C GLU A 325 22.57 -17.77 1.93
N VAL A 326 22.93 -16.55 1.56
CA VAL A 326 23.27 -16.19 0.16
C VAL A 326 24.71 -15.71 -0.03
N ASP A 327 25.46 -15.45 1.05
CA ASP A 327 26.77 -14.80 1.01
C ASP A 327 27.75 -15.61 0.14
N ASP A 328 27.93 -16.89 0.43
CA ASP A 328 28.81 -17.77 -0.35
C ASP A 328 28.36 -17.91 -1.82
N ALA A 329 27.05 -17.91 -2.07
CA ALA A 329 26.50 -18.00 -3.42
C ALA A 329 26.77 -16.73 -4.22
N LEU A 330 26.60 -15.56 -3.59
CA LEU A 330 26.91 -14.26 -4.19
C LEU A 330 28.40 -14.14 -4.49
N GLU A 331 29.29 -14.57 -3.60
CA GLU A 331 30.72 -14.60 -3.85
C GLU A 331 31.08 -15.49 -5.05
N ARG A 332 30.54 -16.72 -5.12
CA ARG A 332 30.75 -17.62 -6.26
C ARG A 332 30.22 -17.03 -7.57
N LEU A 333 29.00 -16.49 -7.56
CA LEU A 333 28.38 -15.87 -8.73
C LEU A 333 29.15 -14.61 -9.18
N ALA A 334 29.69 -13.84 -8.24
CA ALA A 334 30.50 -12.64 -8.50
C ALA A 334 31.86 -13.01 -9.09
N ALA A 335 32.50 -14.09 -8.60
CA ALA A 335 33.72 -14.64 -9.18
C ALA A 335 33.51 -15.11 -10.62
N ARG A 336 32.32 -15.64 -10.94
CA ARG A 336 31.89 -15.96 -12.32
C ARG A 336 31.45 -14.71 -13.10
N GLY A 337 31.33 -13.56 -12.44
CA GLY A 337 30.86 -12.29 -12.97
C GLY A 337 29.45 -12.36 -13.57
N LEU A 338 28.58 -13.14 -12.93
CA LEU A 338 27.14 -13.23 -13.22
C LEU A 338 26.35 -12.19 -12.41
N VAL A 339 26.88 -11.79 -11.25
CA VAL A 339 26.34 -10.73 -10.39
C VAL A 339 27.42 -9.70 -10.09
N THR A 340 27.01 -8.49 -9.73
CA THR A 340 27.91 -7.42 -9.31
C THR A 340 27.36 -6.72 -8.06
N PRO A 341 28.23 -6.35 -7.11
CA PRO A 341 27.82 -5.52 -5.98
C PRO A 341 27.61 -4.08 -6.46
N THR A 342 26.66 -3.40 -5.81
CA THR A 342 26.32 -1.99 -6.02
C THR A 342 26.05 -1.34 -4.65
N PRO A 343 26.01 0.00 -4.55
CA PRO A 343 25.67 0.66 -3.28
C PRO A 343 24.30 0.25 -2.70
N GLY A 344 23.38 -0.23 -3.53
CA GLY A 344 22.04 -0.69 -3.11
C GLY A 344 21.92 -2.20 -2.88
N GLY A 345 23.03 -2.93 -2.86
CA GLY A 345 23.07 -4.40 -2.78
C GLY A 345 23.54 -5.03 -4.07
N TRP A 346 23.06 -6.22 -4.39
CA TRP A 346 23.52 -7.02 -5.52
C TRP A 346 22.57 -6.88 -6.72
N THR A 347 23.11 -7.00 -7.92
CA THR A 347 22.34 -7.04 -9.16
C THR A 347 22.96 -8.01 -10.16
N CYS A 348 22.20 -8.45 -11.16
CA CYS A 348 22.76 -9.18 -12.30
C CYS A 348 23.81 -8.32 -12.99
N ALA A 349 24.97 -8.89 -13.32
CA ALA A 349 26.05 -8.13 -13.92
C ALA A 349 25.63 -7.49 -15.26
N HIS A 350 24.73 -8.15 -16.00
CA HIS A 350 24.17 -7.66 -17.26
C HIS A 350 22.72 -8.12 -17.44
N ASP A 351 21.88 -7.28 -18.04
CA ASP A 351 20.49 -7.61 -18.34
C ASP A 351 20.34 -8.85 -19.24
N VAL A 352 21.30 -9.08 -20.16
CA VAL A 352 21.29 -10.28 -21.01
C VAL A 352 21.35 -11.55 -20.17
N ILE A 353 22.13 -11.55 -19.07
CA ILE A 353 22.19 -12.68 -18.14
C ILE A 353 20.83 -12.89 -17.49
N ALA A 354 20.19 -11.80 -17.02
CA ALA A 354 18.85 -11.87 -16.44
C ALA A 354 17.81 -12.43 -17.43
N GLU A 355 17.86 -12.00 -18.70
CA GLU A 355 16.97 -12.51 -19.76
C GLU A 355 17.18 -14.01 -20.02
N HIS A 356 18.43 -14.49 -20.05
CA HIS A 356 18.73 -15.91 -20.22
C HIS A 356 18.27 -16.74 -19.02
N VAL A 357 18.41 -16.22 -17.80
CA VAL A 357 17.92 -16.88 -16.58
C VAL A 357 16.40 -16.99 -16.60
N VAL A 358 15.69 -15.88 -16.89
CA VAL A 358 14.23 -15.85 -16.90
C VAL A 358 13.65 -16.73 -18.03
N SER A 359 14.20 -16.68 -19.24
CA SER A 359 13.69 -17.44 -20.39
C SER A 359 13.84 -18.96 -20.25
N ARG A 360 14.77 -19.42 -19.41
CA ARG A 360 15.03 -20.84 -19.16
C ARG A 360 14.31 -21.38 -17.93
N SER A 361 13.75 -20.51 -17.10
CA SER A 361 13.08 -20.89 -15.85
C SER A 361 11.65 -21.35 -16.11
N ALA A 362 11.16 -22.29 -15.31
CA ALA A 362 9.78 -22.75 -15.42
C ALA A 362 8.80 -21.66 -14.95
N ALA A 363 7.60 -21.62 -15.54
CA ALA A 363 6.59 -20.61 -15.19
C ALA A 363 6.16 -20.65 -13.72
N ASP A 364 6.12 -21.83 -13.10
CA ASP A 364 5.85 -21.99 -11.66
C ASP A 364 6.96 -21.42 -10.77
N GLU A 365 8.22 -21.60 -11.18
CA GLU A 365 9.38 -21.09 -10.47
C GLU A 365 9.41 -19.56 -10.52
N LEU A 366 9.15 -18.99 -11.70
CA LEU A 366 9.01 -17.55 -11.90
C LEU A 366 7.91 -16.96 -10.98
N ARG A 367 6.71 -17.56 -10.98
CA ARG A 367 5.60 -17.12 -10.12
C ARG A 367 5.95 -17.20 -8.64
N SER A 368 6.56 -18.30 -8.22
CA SER A 368 6.97 -18.51 -6.83
C SER A 368 8.00 -17.46 -6.39
N MET A 369 8.97 -17.15 -7.26
CA MET A 369 9.99 -16.14 -7.03
C MET A 369 9.37 -14.74 -6.95
N ASP A 370 8.48 -14.38 -7.87
CA ASP A 370 7.78 -13.09 -7.86
C ASP A 370 6.92 -12.92 -6.61
N ALA A 371 6.19 -13.96 -6.19
CA ALA A 371 5.43 -13.93 -4.96
C ALA A 371 6.32 -13.74 -3.71
N ALA A 372 7.49 -14.39 -3.66
CA ALA A 372 8.45 -14.23 -2.57
C ALA A 372 9.06 -12.82 -2.53
N LEU A 373 9.51 -12.30 -3.69
CA LEU A 373 9.99 -10.92 -3.84
C LEU A 373 8.92 -9.92 -3.42
N GLY A 374 7.70 -10.08 -3.92
CA GLY A 374 6.58 -9.20 -3.64
C GLY A 374 6.24 -9.14 -2.15
N ARG A 375 6.22 -10.28 -1.45
CA ARG A 375 5.98 -10.32 0.00
C ARG A 375 7.07 -9.61 0.78
N GLU A 376 8.34 -9.84 0.45
CA GLU A 376 9.44 -9.22 1.20
C GLU A 376 9.55 -7.71 0.94
N LEU A 377 9.36 -7.28 -0.31
CA LEU A 377 9.29 -5.86 -0.65
C LEU A 377 8.09 -5.17 0.00
N ALA A 378 6.94 -5.84 0.12
CA ALA A 378 5.78 -5.29 0.82
C ALA A 378 6.08 -5.04 2.31
N ARG A 379 6.78 -5.97 2.98
CA ARG A 379 7.14 -5.86 4.40
C ARG A 379 8.12 -4.72 4.68
N THR A 380 9.06 -4.49 3.77
CA THR A 380 10.10 -3.46 3.91
C THR A 380 9.69 -2.12 3.31
N SER A 381 8.57 -2.06 2.58
CA SER A 381 8.10 -0.82 1.94
C SER A 381 7.82 0.29 2.96
N THR A 382 8.42 1.45 2.71
CA THR A 382 8.26 2.68 3.49
C THR A 382 7.47 3.75 2.76
N GLY A 383 7.34 3.63 1.43
CA GLY A 383 6.64 4.59 0.58
C GLY A 383 5.79 3.96 -0.51
N MET A 384 4.99 4.80 -1.18
CA MET A 384 4.04 4.36 -2.21
C MET A 384 4.75 3.72 -3.42
N SER A 385 5.91 4.23 -3.84
CA SER A 385 6.66 3.66 -4.97
C SER A 385 7.14 2.23 -4.69
N GLU A 386 7.69 1.99 -3.49
CA GLU A 386 8.10 0.66 -3.04
C GLU A 386 6.89 -0.28 -2.90
N ALA A 387 5.78 0.22 -2.36
CA ALA A 387 4.53 -0.53 -2.26
C ALA A 387 3.97 -0.91 -3.64
N ARG A 388 3.97 -0.01 -4.63
CA ARG A 388 3.56 -0.33 -6.01
C ARG A 388 4.45 -1.40 -6.64
N ARG A 389 5.77 -1.32 -6.42
CA ARG A 389 6.73 -2.32 -6.89
C ARG A 389 6.44 -3.69 -6.27
N ALA A 390 6.22 -3.74 -4.96
CA ALA A 390 5.84 -4.94 -4.25
C ALA A 390 4.51 -5.52 -4.78
N ALA A 391 3.51 -4.66 -5.00
CA ALA A 391 2.21 -5.05 -5.55
C ALA A 391 2.34 -5.68 -6.94
N ARG A 392 3.20 -5.13 -7.81
CA ARG A 392 3.47 -5.72 -9.13
C ARG A 392 4.02 -7.15 -9.03
N PHE A 393 5.04 -7.36 -8.19
CA PHE A 393 5.60 -8.70 -7.98
C PHE A 393 4.59 -9.68 -7.37
N LEU A 394 3.75 -9.22 -6.43
CA LEU A 394 2.66 -10.04 -5.89
C LEU A 394 1.63 -10.41 -6.97
N ALA A 395 1.29 -9.47 -7.87
CA ALA A 395 0.38 -9.71 -8.99
C ALA A 395 0.98 -10.71 -10.00
N ASP A 396 2.24 -10.51 -10.41
CA ASP A 396 2.96 -11.41 -11.31
C ASP A 396 3.10 -12.83 -10.72
N GLY A 397 3.29 -12.92 -9.41
CA GLY A 397 3.32 -14.18 -8.67
C GLY A 397 1.94 -14.81 -8.38
N GLY A 398 0.84 -14.10 -8.68
CA GLY A 398 -0.53 -14.54 -8.37
C GLY A 398 -0.88 -14.55 -6.88
N ASP A 399 -0.12 -13.86 -6.03
CA ASP A 399 -0.34 -13.80 -4.58
C ASP A 399 -1.38 -12.74 -4.19
N MET A 400 -2.65 -13.08 -4.44
CA MET A 400 -3.80 -12.23 -4.08
C MET A 400 -3.92 -12.00 -2.57
N GLY A 401 -3.41 -12.92 -1.75
CA GLY A 401 -3.38 -12.77 -0.29
C GLY A 401 -2.43 -11.66 0.13
N GLY A 402 -1.20 -11.69 -0.39
CA GLY A 402 -0.21 -10.64 -0.19
C GLY A 402 -0.68 -9.28 -0.71
N LEU A 403 -1.32 -9.24 -1.89
CA LEU A 403 -1.91 -8.00 -2.42
C LEU A 403 -2.95 -7.40 -1.48
N ARG A 404 -3.85 -8.24 -0.95
CA ARG A 404 -4.90 -7.81 -0.02
C ARG A 404 -4.28 -7.20 1.24
N ASP A 405 -3.26 -7.84 1.78
CA ASP A 405 -2.60 -7.41 3.00
C ASP A 405 -1.84 -6.09 2.78
N LEU A 406 -1.15 -5.94 1.65
CA LEU A 406 -0.48 -4.69 1.24
C LEU A 406 -1.47 -3.54 1.06
N VAL A 407 -2.59 -3.76 0.35
CA VAL A 407 -3.65 -2.74 0.19
C VAL A 407 -4.22 -2.35 1.56
N ALA A 408 -4.45 -3.33 2.44
CA ALA A 408 -4.94 -3.07 3.79
C ALA A 408 -3.96 -2.21 4.62
N GLN A 409 -2.66 -2.52 4.56
CA GLN A 409 -1.59 -1.78 5.22
C GLN A 409 -1.52 -0.32 4.73
N GLN A 410 -1.54 -0.10 3.41
CA GLN A 410 -1.48 1.24 2.84
C GLN A 410 -2.74 2.06 3.11
N LEU A 411 -3.92 1.43 3.05
CA LEU A 411 -5.18 2.07 3.47
C LEU A 411 -5.14 2.53 4.92
N GLN A 412 -4.63 1.68 5.82
CA GLN A 412 -4.52 2.01 7.23
C GLN A 412 -3.56 3.19 7.45
N THR A 413 -2.38 3.14 6.82
CA THR A 413 -1.37 4.21 6.86
C THR A 413 -1.94 5.55 6.42
N HIS A 414 -2.63 5.60 5.27
CA HIS A 414 -3.26 6.83 4.78
C HIS A 414 -4.38 7.35 5.69
N ARG A 415 -5.16 6.45 6.29
CA ARG A 415 -6.24 6.81 7.23
C ARG A 415 -5.69 7.36 8.54
N ASP A 416 -4.59 6.82 9.03
CA ASP A 416 -3.94 7.29 10.24
C ASP A 416 -3.30 8.66 10.03
N ALA A 417 -2.84 8.95 8.80
CA ALA A 417 -2.48 10.28 8.34
C ALA A 417 -3.67 11.22 8.01
N GLY A 418 -4.91 10.80 8.28
CA GLY A 418 -6.12 11.63 8.08
C GLY A 418 -6.58 11.81 6.63
N ARG A 419 -5.97 11.09 5.66
CA ARG A 419 -6.35 11.16 4.23
C ARG A 419 -7.60 10.31 3.95
N ASP A 420 -8.51 10.84 3.14
CA ASP A 420 -9.77 10.17 2.78
C ASP A 420 -9.65 9.46 1.41
N VAL A 421 -8.99 8.30 1.40
CA VAL A 421 -8.81 7.46 0.20
C VAL A 421 -9.76 6.25 0.25
N THR A 422 -10.42 5.94 -0.87
CA THR A 422 -11.30 4.76 -0.98
C THR A 422 -10.48 3.49 -1.18
N SER A 423 -11.02 2.33 -0.81
CA SER A 423 -10.36 1.04 -1.03
C SER A 423 -10.12 0.75 -2.51
N VAL A 424 -11.06 1.14 -3.38
CA VAL A 424 -10.92 1.00 -4.84
C VAL A 424 -9.82 1.92 -5.37
N ALA A 425 -9.78 3.18 -4.94
CA ALA A 425 -8.73 4.11 -5.36
C ALA A 425 -7.35 3.61 -4.90
N MET A 426 -7.22 3.14 -3.65
CA MET A 426 -5.94 2.59 -3.18
C MET A 426 -5.51 1.33 -3.92
N ALA A 427 -6.44 0.41 -4.20
CA ALA A 427 -6.13 -0.79 -4.97
C ALA A 427 -5.66 -0.45 -6.39
N ARG A 428 -6.35 0.48 -7.07
CA ARG A 428 -5.94 1.00 -8.38
C ARG A 428 -4.60 1.73 -8.33
N GLU A 429 -4.35 2.49 -7.26
CA GLU A 429 -3.11 3.23 -7.07
C GLU A 429 -1.90 2.30 -6.88
N LEU A 430 -2.09 1.16 -6.20
CA LEU A 430 -1.03 0.20 -5.91
C LEU A 430 -0.76 -0.74 -7.08
N VAL A 431 -1.82 -1.28 -7.67
CA VAL A 431 -1.71 -2.34 -8.69
C VAL A 431 -1.73 -1.77 -10.11
N GLY A 432 -2.24 -0.56 -10.30
CA GLY A 432 -2.27 0.12 -11.60
C GLY A 432 -2.94 -0.74 -12.67
N PRO A 433 -2.41 -0.74 -13.91
CA PRO A 433 -2.92 -1.56 -15.01
C PRO A 433 -2.53 -3.06 -14.91
N SER A 434 -1.78 -3.47 -13.88
CA SER A 434 -1.31 -4.85 -13.75
C SER A 434 -2.42 -5.87 -13.50
N LEU A 435 -3.60 -5.43 -13.01
CA LEU A 435 -4.77 -6.29 -12.84
C LEU A 435 -5.99 -5.74 -13.57
N PRO A 436 -6.81 -6.61 -14.20
CA PRO A 436 -8.09 -6.20 -14.78
C PRO A 436 -9.07 -5.74 -13.68
N ASP A 437 -10.01 -4.88 -14.06
CA ASP A 437 -10.98 -4.28 -13.13
C ASP A 437 -11.77 -5.31 -12.31
N GLU A 438 -12.08 -6.48 -12.89
CA GLU A 438 -12.75 -7.58 -12.19
C GLU A 438 -11.93 -8.13 -11.03
N GLN A 439 -10.62 -8.31 -11.22
CA GLN A 439 -9.71 -8.78 -10.18
C GLN A 439 -9.48 -7.71 -9.10
N ILE A 440 -9.46 -6.43 -9.49
CA ILE A 440 -9.43 -5.31 -8.53
C ILE A 440 -10.71 -5.31 -7.68
N ALA A 441 -11.87 -5.52 -8.28
CA ALA A 441 -13.14 -5.61 -7.56
C ALA A 441 -13.15 -6.80 -6.57
N ALA A 442 -12.67 -7.96 -7.00
CA ALA A 442 -12.52 -9.14 -6.13
C ALA A 442 -11.54 -8.89 -4.97
N LEU A 443 -10.40 -8.26 -5.26
CA LEU A 443 -9.40 -7.87 -4.26
C LEU A 443 -10.02 -6.93 -3.22
N VAL A 444 -10.72 -5.89 -3.65
CA VAL A 444 -11.42 -4.95 -2.75
C VAL A 444 -12.52 -5.64 -1.96
N ALA A 445 -13.25 -6.59 -2.56
CA ALA A 445 -14.28 -7.36 -1.87
C ALA A 445 -13.70 -8.24 -0.75
N SER A 446 -12.48 -8.76 -0.94
CA SER A 446 -11.76 -9.59 0.04
C SER A 446 -11.23 -8.80 1.25
N LEU A 447 -11.19 -7.47 1.19
CA LEU A 447 -10.72 -6.63 2.30
C LEU A 447 -11.69 -6.70 3.50
N PRO A 448 -11.19 -6.56 4.74
CA PRO A 448 -12.03 -6.46 5.94
C PRO A 448 -13.11 -5.36 5.79
N MET A 449 -14.35 -5.61 6.24
CA MET A 449 -15.47 -4.66 6.11
C MET A 449 -15.15 -3.25 6.62
N ARG A 450 -14.39 -3.13 7.72
CA ARG A 450 -13.93 -1.85 8.28
C ARG A 450 -13.06 -1.03 7.31
N LEU A 451 -12.35 -1.69 6.40
CA LEU A 451 -11.52 -1.06 5.38
C LEU A 451 -12.30 -0.74 4.10
N ARG A 452 -13.42 -1.42 3.85
CA ARG A 452 -14.29 -1.18 2.68
C ARG A 452 -15.16 0.08 2.82
N ILE A 453 -15.59 0.41 4.04
CA ILE A 453 -16.50 1.54 4.28
C ILE A 453 -15.70 2.84 4.47
N ARG A 454 -16.06 3.90 3.75
CA ARG A 454 -15.45 5.24 3.85
C ARG A 454 -15.73 5.83 5.24
N ARG A 455 -14.72 6.44 5.90
CA ARG A 455 -14.89 7.02 7.25
C ARG A 455 -16.03 8.04 7.33
N ARG A 456 -16.25 8.83 6.26
CA ARG A 456 -17.39 9.77 6.18
C ARG A 456 -18.74 9.07 6.12
N THR A 457 -18.88 7.99 5.33
CA THR A 457 -20.15 7.25 5.25
C THR A 457 -20.40 6.44 6.52
N ALA A 458 -19.37 5.92 7.18
CA ALA A 458 -19.48 5.27 8.48
C ALA A 458 -19.93 6.26 9.58
N ARG A 459 -19.38 7.48 9.60
CA ARG A 459 -19.81 8.54 10.54
C ARG A 459 -21.25 8.98 10.29
N LEU A 460 -21.64 9.14 9.03
CA LEU A 460 -23.03 9.46 8.67
C LEU A 460 -23.97 8.31 9.04
N ALA A 461 -23.62 7.06 8.75
CA ALA A 461 -24.44 5.90 9.13
C ALA A 461 -24.55 5.74 10.66
N ALA A 462 -23.46 5.97 11.40
CA ALA A 462 -23.49 5.99 12.87
C ALA A 462 -24.36 7.13 13.41
N ALA A 463 -24.26 8.32 12.83
CA ALA A 463 -25.12 9.45 13.19
C ALA A 463 -26.60 9.15 12.88
N SER A 464 -26.90 8.54 11.72
CA SER A 464 -28.24 8.09 11.34
C SER A 464 -28.79 7.02 12.29
N LEU A 465 -27.95 6.07 12.71
CA LEU A 465 -28.33 5.04 13.67
C LEU A 465 -28.62 5.65 15.06
N VAL A 466 -27.77 6.58 15.52
CA VAL A 466 -28.00 7.31 16.78
C VAL A 466 -29.29 8.14 16.69
N PHE A 467 -29.52 8.80 15.56
CA PHE A 467 -30.75 9.56 15.31
C PHE A 467 -31.98 8.64 15.29
N ALA A 468 -31.92 7.49 14.62
CA ALA A 468 -33.01 6.51 14.58
C ALA A 468 -33.32 5.92 15.96
N VAL A 469 -32.29 5.59 16.75
CA VAL A 469 -32.46 5.14 18.14
C VAL A 469 -33.07 6.24 19.01
N ALA A 470 -32.63 7.50 18.85
CA ALA A 470 -33.22 8.63 19.54
C ALA A 470 -34.69 8.86 19.14
N LEU A 471 -35.03 8.65 17.86
CA LEU A 471 -36.38 8.80 17.33
C LEU A 471 -37.31 7.68 17.81
N MET A 472 -36.84 6.43 17.85
CA MET A 472 -37.56 5.31 18.44
C MET A 472 -37.79 5.50 19.94
N ALA A 473 -36.78 5.98 20.68
CA ALA A 473 -36.92 6.31 22.10
C ALA A 473 -37.95 7.44 22.33
N ALA A 474 -37.95 8.47 21.48
CA ALA A 474 -38.92 9.55 21.52
C ALA A 474 -40.35 9.07 21.16
N ALA A 475 -40.51 8.19 20.17
CA ALA A 475 -41.79 7.63 19.78
C ALA A 475 -42.39 6.72 20.86
N ALA A 476 -41.58 5.86 21.49
CA ALA A 476 -42.01 5.01 22.60
C ALA A 476 -42.50 5.81 23.82
N SER A 477 -41.98 7.02 24.03
CA SER A 477 -42.41 7.89 25.13
C SER A 477 -43.78 8.57 24.92
N ARG A 478 -44.35 8.51 23.70
CA ARG A 478 -45.62 9.19 23.36
C ARG A 478 -46.89 8.32 23.50
N HIS A 479 -46.76 7.00 23.60
CA HIS A 479 -47.89 6.11 23.85
C HIS A 479 -47.96 5.71 25.33
N GLN A 480 -48.46 6.61 26.18
CA GLN A 480 -48.86 6.26 27.54
C GLN A 480 -50.29 5.73 27.51
N VAL A 481 -50.45 4.42 27.67
CA VAL A 481 -51.77 3.76 27.79
C VAL A 481 -52.44 4.24 29.08
N PRO A 482 -53.72 4.65 29.04
CA PRO A 482 -54.42 5.10 30.25
C PRO A 482 -54.51 3.96 31.27
N SER A 483 -54.13 4.23 32.51
CA SER A 483 -54.10 3.25 33.59
C SER A 483 -55.30 3.45 34.52
N LEU A 484 -55.86 2.34 35.00
CA LEU A 484 -56.77 2.37 36.13
C LEU A 484 -56.05 2.90 37.37
N ILE A 485 -56.76 3.68 38.18
CA ILE A 485 -56.34 4.06 39.53
C ILE A 485 -57.52 3.96 40.49
N VAL A 486 -57.24 3.74 41.77
CA VAL A 486 -58.27 3.84 42.83
C VAL A 486 -58.34 5.29 43.29
N ALA A 487 -59.42 5.98 42.95
CA ALA A 487 -59.66 7.35 43.39
C ALA A 487 -60.17 7.40 44.84
N GLN A 488 -60.88 6.36 45.29
CA GLN A 488 -61.37 6.28 46.68
C GLN A 488 -61.36 4.84 47.18
N HIS A 489 -60.66 4.62 48.31
CA HIS A 489 -60.66 3.34 49.00
C HIS A 489 -61.83 3.24 50.01
N PRO A 490 -62.48 2.07 50.14
CA PRO A 490 -63.47 1.83 51.19
C PRO A 490 -62.78 1.74 52.57
N LEU A 491 -63.37 2.37 53.57
CA LEU A 491 -62.83 2.51 54.93
C LEU A 491 -63.84 1.99 55.98
N GLY A 492 -64.09 0.67 56.02
CA GLY A 492 -64.35 -0.02 57.29
C GLY A 492 -65.74 0.02 57.95
N SER A 493 -66.86 -0.09 57.23
CA SER A 493 -68.10 -0.64 57.83
C SER A 493 -69.00 -1.32 56.79
N THR A 494 -69.23 -2.63 56.94
CA THR A 494 -70.30 -3.38 56.26
C THR A 494 -71.47 -3.65 57.19
N GLN A 495 -72.70 -3.58 56.69
CA GLN A 495 -73.81 -4.38 57.21
C GLN A 495 -73.91 -5.61 56.31
N ALA A 496 -73.76 -6.80 56.89
CA ALA A 496 -74.15 -8.03 56.21
C ALA A 496 -75.69 -8.04 56.16
N LEU A 497 -76.26 -8.02 54.96
CA LEU A 497 -77.69 -8.21 54.78
C LEU A 497 -77.96 -9.69 55.05
N THR A 498 -78.64 -9.98 56.16
CA THR A 498 -79.08 -11.32 56.55
C THR A 498 -79.76 -11.99 55.34
N ASP A 499 -79.22 -13.13 54.93
CA ASP A 499 -79.60 -13.99 53.79
C ASP A 499 -79.18 -13.61 52.36
N SER A 500 -78.20 -12.74 52.14
CA SER A 500 -77.62 -12.59 50.79
C SER A 500 -76.12 -12.26 50.79
N SER A 501 -75.38 -12.86 49.85
CA SER A 501 -73.92 -12.78 49.70
C SER A 501 -73.42 -11.42 49.19
N LEU A 502 -73.84 -10.32 49.82
CA LEU A 502 -73.58 -8.94 49.42
C LEU A 502 -72.98 -8.13 50.58
N LEU A 503 -71.94 -7.35 50.27
CA LEU A 503 -71.18 -6.50 51.18
C LEU A 503 -71.35 -5.04 50.78
N GLU A 504 -71.93 -4.21 51.65
CA GLU A 504 -72.05 -2.76 51.41
C GLU A 504 -70.78 -2.00 51.81
N LEU A 505 -70.23 -1.19 50.90
CA LEU A 505 -69.00 -0.42 51.07
C LEU A 505 -69.30 1.01 51.53
N ARG A 506 -68.77 1.39 52.70
CA ARG A 506 -68.83 2.77 53.21
C ARG A 506 -67.43 3.28 53.60
N PRO A 507 -66.92 4.34 52.95
CA PRO A 507 -67.39 4.89 51.66
C PRO A 507 -67.26 3.87 50.51
N ALA A 508 -67.90 4.16 49.37
CA ALA A 508 -67.84 3.33 48.17
C ALA A 508 -66.41 3.25 47.60
N LEU A 509 -66.10 2.15 46.89
CA LEU A 509 -64.87 2.03 46.11
C LEU A 509 -65.05 2.76 44.78
N VAL A 510 -64.23 3.77 44.53
CA VAL A 510 -64.25 4.52 43.26
C VAL A 510 -62.97 4.23 42.49
N VAL A 511 -63.14 3.75 41.26
CA VAL A 511 -62.05 3.47 40.33
C VAL A 511 -62.19 4.43 39.15
N GLU A 512 -61.08 5.00 38.72
CA GLU A 512 -61.01 5.94 37.61
C GLU A 512 -59.99 5.50 36.58
N GLN A 513 -60.27 5.77 35.32
CA GLN A 513 -59.30 5.64 34.25
C GLN A 513 -58.64 7.00 34.00
N ARG A 514 -57.32 7.07 34.12
CA ARG A 514 -56.56 8.30 33.91
C ARG A 514 -55.48 8.13 32.87
N ASP A 515 -55.25 9.17 32.09
CA ASP A 515 -54.13 9.23 31.15
C ASP A 515 -52.80 9.40 31.90
N GLY A 516 -51.67 9.31 31.18
CA GLY A 516 -50.35 9.48 31.77
C GLY A 516 -50.04 10.90 32.28
N ARG A 517 -50.97 11.86 32.11
CA ARG A 517 -50.93 13.21 32.70
C ARG A 517 -51.86 13.36 33.90
N GLY A 518 -52.52 12.27 34.33
CA GLY A 518 -53.43 12.23 35.45
C GLY A 518 -54.78 12.89 35.18
N ARG A 519 -55.19 13.08 33.92
CA ARG A 519 -56.54 13.55 33.57
C ARG A 519 -57.49 12.38 33.43
N LEU A 520 -58.75 12.59 33.81
CA LEU A 520 -59.80 11.58 33.66
C LEU A 520 -60.06 11.33 32.18
N VAL A 521 -60.05 10.08 31.76
CA VAL A 521 -60.36 9.68 30.39
C VAL A 521 -61.83 9.33 30.34
N ALA A 522 -62.64 10.13 29.65
CA ALA A 522 -64.04 9.83 29.43
C ALA A 522 -64.15 8.55 28.58
N ASN A 523 -64.54 7.45 29.22
CA ASN A 523 -64.75 6.18 28.58
C ASN A 523 -66.05 5.58 29.14
N ASP A 524 -67.02 5.42 28.25
CA ASP A 524 -68.34 4.87 28.50
C ASP A 524 -68.40 3.49 27.83
N GLY A 525 -68.47 2.42 28.63
CA GLY A 525 -68.61 1.06 28.11
C GLY A 525 -67.57 0.05 28.60
N ASP A 526 -66.39 0.48 29.06
CA ASP A 526 -65.43 -0.42 29.72
C ASP A 526 -66.07 -1.05 30.96
N THR A 527 -65.96 -2.37 31.11
CA THR A 527 -66.44 -3.07 32.30
C THR A 527 -65.31 -3.31 33.28
N ILE A 528 -65.51 -2.91 34.53
CA ILE A 528 -64.55 -3.11 35.62
C ILE A 528 -65.05 -4.25 36.50
N ASP A 529 -64.17 -5.21 36.72
CA ASP A 529 -64.36 -6.37 37.58
C ASP A 529 -63.65 -6.13 38.91
N VAL A 530 -64.41 -6.26 40.00
CA VAL A 530 -63.86 -6.30 41.36
C VAL A 530 -64.05 -7.71 41.90
N THR A 531 -62.95 -8.45 41.99
CA THR A 531 -62.94 -9.83 42.49
C THR A 531 -62.51 -9.85 43.94
N LEU A 532 -63.40 -10.37 44.80
CA LEU A 532 -63.10 -10.70 46.20
C LEU A 532 -62.85 -12.20 46.31
N ARG A 533 -61.73 -12.57 46.90
CA ARG A 533 -61.40 -13.96 47.22
C ARG A 533 -61.59 -14.22 48.70
N ASP A 534 -62.39 -15.23 49.03
CA ASP A 534 -62.53 -15.72 50.39
C ASP A 534 -61.24 -16.41 50.81
N THR A 535 -60.64 -15.95 51.91
CA THR A 535 -59.37 -16.49 52.42
C THR A 535 -59.52 -17.83 53.11
N VAL A 536 -60.74 -18.22 53.51
CA VAL A 536 -61.04 -19.46 54.23
C VAL A 536 -61.50 -20.55 53.26
N SER A 537 -62.43 -20.25 52.34
CA SER A 537 -62.92 -21.24 51.36
C SER A 537 -62.14 -21.26 50.04
N GLY A 538 -61.38 -20.20 49.75
CA GLY A 538 -60.66 -20.03 48.48
C GLY A 538 -61.54 -19.60 47.29
N GLU A 539 -62.86 -19.58 47.45
CA GLU A 539 -63.84 -19.18 46.44
C GLU A 539 -63.68 -17.69 46.07
N SER A 540 -63.81 -17.36 44.79
CA SER A 540 -63.71 -15.98 44.31
C SER A 540 -65.04 -15.52 43.74
N ARG A 541 -65.48 -14.32 44.12
CA ARG A 541 -66.71 -13.71 43.61
C ARG A 541 -66.38 -12.36 42.99
N THR A 542 -66.89 -12.16 41.78
CA THR A 542 -66.63 -10.95 41.00
C THR A 542 -67.89 -10.10 40.93
N THR A 543 -67.73 -8.81 41.22
CA THR A 543 -68.76 -7.80 40.96
C THR A 543 -68.33 -6.98 39.76
N THR A 544 -69.15 -6.98 38.72
CA THR A 544 -68.87 -6.27 37.48
C THR A 544 -69.74 -5.04 37.39
N GLN A 545 -69.16 -3.90 37.03
CA GLN A 545 -69.91 -2.68 36.76
C GLN A 545 -69.29 -1.92 35.58
N THR A 546 -70.14 -1.35 34.73
CA THR A 546 -69.72 -0.55 33.59
C THR A 546 -69.25 0.83 34.05
N MET A 547 -68.12 1.26 33.51
CA MET A 547 -67.56 2.58 33.75
C MET A 547 -68.33 3.65 32.96
N MET A 548 -68.56 4.79 33.60
CA MET A 548 -69.27 5.94 33.03
C MET A 548 -68.42 7.19 33.24
N ALA A 549 -68.19 7.96 32.18
CA ALA A 549 -67.34 9.13 32.10
C ALA A 549 -65.94 8.89 32.70
N GLY A 550 -65.39 7.68 32.55
CA GLY A 550 -64.07 7.34 33.11
C GLY A 550 -64.04 6.99 34.59
N ARG A 551 -65.21 6.85 35.24
CA ARG A 551 -65.34 6.52 36.65
C ARG A 551 -66.35 5.40 36.88
N VAL A 552 -66.06 4.51 37.81
CA VAL A 552 -66.98 3.47 38.28
C VAL A 552 -67.02 3.46 39.81
N THR A 553 -68.21 3.27 40.39
CA THR A 553 -68.42 3.38 41.85
C THR A 553 -69.14 2.15 42.39
N PHE A 554 -68.39 1.31 43.10
CA PHE A 554 -68.92 0.12 43.75
C PHE A 554 -69.40 0.47 45.15
N GLN A 555 -70.72 0.51 45.33
CA GLN A 555 -71.36 0.63 46.64
C GLN A 555 -71.55 -0.73 47.31
N ARG A 556 -71.64 -1.81 46.53
CA ARG A 556 -71.83 -3.18 47.01
C ARG A 556 -70.94 -4.13 46.24
N LEU A 557 -70.45 -5.18 46.92
CA LEU A 557 -69.68 -6.27 46.31
C LEU A 557 -70.26 -7.62 46.71
N LEU A 558 -70.22 -8.60 45.81
CA LEU A 558 -70.58 -9.99 46.10
C LEU A 558 -69.49 -10.66 46.98
N GLY A 559 -69.88 -11.24 48.11
CA GLY A 559 -68.99 -11.93 49.05
C GLY A 559 -69.72 -12.65 50.18
N ALA A 560 -69.14 -13.75 50.69
CA ALA A 560 -69.76 -14.60 51.72
C ALA A 560 -69.14 -14.42 53.12
N ASN A 561 -67.82 -14.23 53.23
CA ASN A 561 -67.12 -14.10 54.52
C ASN A 561 -66.10 -12.96 54.54
N VAL A 562 -66.01 -12.26 55.68
CA VAL A 562 -65.53 -10.86 55.75
C VAL A 562 -64.20 -10.73 56.52
N GLN A 563 -63.50 -11.83 56.75
CA GLN A 563 -62.23 -11.82 57.51
C GLN A 563 -61.05 -11.47 56.59
N MET A 564 -60.71 -10.18 56.52
CA MET A 564 -59.53 -9.58 55.84
C MET A 564 -59.16 -10.15 54.45
N ALA A 565 -59.95 -9.78 53.42
CA ALA A 565 -59.65 -10.09 52.03
C ALA A 565 -59.10 -8.86 51.26
N ASN A 566 -58.12 -9.07 50.38
CA ASN A 566 -57.77 -8.10 49.33
C ASN A 566 -58.75 -8.28 48.15
N ALA A 567 -59.19 -7.17 47.55
CA ALA A 567 -59.89 -7.17 46.29
C ALA A 567 -58.90 -6.95 45.14
N VAL A 568 -59.12 -7.60 44.01
CA VAL A 568 -58.43 -7.29 42.76
C VAL A 568 -59.39 -6.54 41.86
N VAL A 569 -59.01 -5.33 41.46
CA VAL A 569 -59.74 -4.54 40.48
C VAL A 569 -59.05 -4.72 39.14
N ARG A 570 -59.79 -5.13 38.12
CA ARG A 570 -59.26 -5.29 36.77
C ARG A 570 -60.28 -4.78 35.76
N ARG A 571 -59.81 -4.25 34.63
CA ARG A 571 -60.70 -4.07 33.48
C ARG A 571 -60.92 -5.44 32.82
N ARG A 572 -62.17 -5.72 32.44
CA ARG A 572 -62.52 -6.94 31.72
C ARG A 572 -61.74 -6.95 30.39
N ASP A 573 -61.06 -8.07 30.11
CA ASP A 573 -60.20 -8.27 28.93
C ASP A 573 -58.91 -7.44 28.84
N ALA A 574 -58.42 -6.91 29.97
CA ALA A 574 -57.12 -6.26 30.05
C ALA A 574 -56.27 -6.78 31.22
N ASP A 575 -54.94 -6.69 31.09
CA ASP A 575 -53.96 -7.22 32.06
C ASP A 575 -53.60 -6.24 33.20
N ASP A 576 -54.10 -5.02 33.14
CA ASP A 576 -53.93 -4.02 34.19
C ASP A 576 -54.82 -4.34 35.40
N SER A 577 -54.19 -4.87 36.46
CA SER A 577 -54.83 -5.18 37.73
C SER A 577 -54.28 -4.31 38.86
N LEU A 578 -55.18 -3.86 39.72
CA LEU A 578 -54.85 -3.11 40.94
C LEU A 578 -55.26 -3.94 42.15
N LEU A 579 -54.32 -4.13 43.08
CA LEU A 579 -54.62 -4.75 44.36
C LEU A 579 -55.19 -3.68 45.31
N VAL A 580 -56.44 -3.86 45.72
CA VAL A 580 -57.16 -2.95 46.62
C VAL A 580 -57.40 -3.66 47.95
N ARG A 581 -56.76 -3.19 49.01
CA ARG A 581 -56.95 -3.76 50.34
C ARG A 581 -58.25 -3.24 50.94
N VAL A 582 -59.23 -4.12 51.15
CA VAL A 582 -60.49 -3.78 51.81
C VAL A 582 -60.38 -4.17 53.29
N ARG A 583 -60.50 -3.19 54.18
CA ARG A 583 -60.46 -3.42 55.64
C ARG A 583 -61.88 -3.44 56.20
N TRP A 584 -62.20 -4.45 56.99
CA TRP A 584 -63.48 -4.65 57.65
C TRP A 584 -63.28 -4.55 59.18
N GLY A 585 -64.11 -3.82 59.94
CA GLY A 585 -63.83 -3.60 61.36
C GLY A 585 -65.01 -3.28 62.28
N ARG A 586 -65.13 -4.04 63.38
CA ARG A 586 -65.79 -3.68 64.64
C ARG A 586 -65.01 -2.55 65.36
N ARG A 587 -65.72 -1.76 66.19
CA ARG A 587 -65.28 -0.54 66.92
C ARG A 587 -63.96 -0.64 67.74
N ARG A 588 -63.16 0.44 67.63
CA ARG A 588 -62.12 1.03 68.55
C ARG A 588 -60.85 0.16 68.79
N ARG A 589 -59.62 0.70 68.90
CA ARG A 589 -59.12 1.98 69.46
C ARG A 589 -57.80 2.41 68.77
N ARG A 590 -57.49 3.71 68.89
CA ARG A 590 -56.41 4.52 68.25
C ARG A 590 -54.95 4.04 68.46
N SER A 591 -54.11 4.20 67.44
CA SER A 591 -52.97 5.16 67.32
C SER A 591 -52.02 4.71 66.20
N ALA A 592 -51.83 5.54 65.16
CA ALA A 592 -50.57 6.22 64.80
C ALA A 592 -49.35 5.26 64.76
N THR A 593 -48.60 5.08 63.67
CA THR A 593 -48.09 6.10 62.75
C THR A 593 -47.68 5.46 61.41
N SER A 594 -47.80 6.25 60.36
CA SER A 594 -47.37 5.98 58.99
C SER A 594 -45.86 5.79 58.86
N ARG A 595 -45.43 4.88 57.97
CA ARG A 595 -44.42 5.23 56.95
C ARG A 595 -44.39 4.22 55.80
N VAL A 596 -44.55 4.82 54.62
CA VAL A 596 -44.47 4.24 53.29
C VAL A 596 -43.00 3.95 52.99
N VAL A 597 -42.71 2.71 52.58
CA VAL A 597 -41.47 2.33 51.89
C VAL A 597 -41.80 2.31 50.40
N SER A 598 -41.35 3.31 49.67
CA SER A 598 -41.30 3.29 48.21
C SER A 598 -39.87 2.94 47.77
N CYS A 599 -39.74 1.76 47.16
CA CYS A 599 -38.56 1.38 46.40
C CYS A 599 -38.67 2.01 45.01
N GLY A 600 -37.79 2.96 44.71
CA GLY A 600 -37.78 3.72 43.46
C GLY A 600 -36.36 3.90 42.91
N ARG A 601 -36.01 3.00 41.99
CA ARG A 601 -35.00 3.06 40.91
C ARG A 601 -34.00 4.23 40.91
N ARG A 602 -32.72 3.88 41.08
CA ARG A 602 -31.53 4.67 40.69
C ARG A 602 -31.32 4.63 39.17
N ARG A 603 -31.29 5.78 38.50
CA ARG A 603 -30.35 6.15 37.42
C ARG A 603 -30.25 7.67 37.35
N GLY A 604 -29.04 8.21 37.53
CA GLY A 604 -28.78 9.64 37.43
C GLY A 604 -27.32 9.99 37.70
N ARG A 605 -26.54 10.00 36.61
CA ARG A 605 -25.33 10.80 36.33
C ARG A 605 -24.40 11.16 37.50
N ALA A 606 -23.20 10.58 37.46
CA ALA A 606 -22.02 11.10 38.15
C ALA A 606 -21.40 12.25 37.34
N ALA A 607 -21.29 13.42 37.97
CA ALA A 607 -20.20 14.37 37.79
C ALA A 607 -20.13 15.20 39.08
N PRO A 608 -18.95 15.26 39.74
CA PRO A 608 -18.59 16.48 40.48
C PRO A 608 -17.06 16.77 40.31
N PRO A 609 -16.47 17.75 41.01
CA PRO A 609 -16.48 19.15 40.64
C PRO A 609 -15.07 19.78 40.58
N LEU A 610 -15.03 21.04 40.17
CA LEU A 610 -13.91 21.98 40.30
C LEU A 610 -13.45 22.15 41.76
N ALA A 611 -12.14 22.10 41.98
CA ALA A 611 -11.38 22.66 43.11
C ALA A 611 -10.04 23.16 42.52
N ALA A 612 -9.75 24.45 42.51
CA ALA A 612 -9.15 25.25 43.60
C ALA A 612 -7.64 25.49 43.38
N SER A 613 -7.32 26.76 43.12
CA SER A 613 -6.14 27.56 43.52
C SER A 613 -4.91 26.88 44.16
N SER A 614 -3.72 27.19 43.61
CA SER A 614 -2.46 27.61 44.29
C SER A 614 -1.27 27.36 43.32
N SER A 615 -0.68 28.38 42.72
CA SER A 615 0.46 29.21 43.19
C SER A 615 1.83 28.50 43.20
N ARG A 616 2.75 29.05 42.37
CA ARG A 616 4.22 29.16 42.52
C ARG A 616 5.06 27.88 42.62
N CYS A 617 5.79 27.55 41.55
CA CYS A 617 7.20 27.89 41.33
C CYS A 617 7.57 27.60 39.87
#